data_AF-A0A316VDY5-F1
#
_entry.id   AF-A0A316VDY5-F1
#
_cell.length_a   1.000
_cell.length_b   1.000
_cell.length_c   1.000
_cell.angle_alpha   90.00
_cell.angle_beta   90.00
_cell.angle_gamma   90.00
#
_symmetry.space_group_name_H-M   'P 1'
#
loop_
_entity.id
_entity.type
_entity.pdbx_description
1 polymer ?
#
loop_
_entity_poly.entity_id
_entity_poly.type
_entity_poly.pdbx_seq_one_letter_code
_entity_poly.pdbx_strand_id
1 'polypeptide(L)'
;ETIKLSYLSLSSNPLRSIIKHARGLFKQSTRGRVSILRVDRYGNWHESGGIVKRSVDSVHLPSNIKERLLEDAKNFLSPETRRWYEDRGIPYRRGYLLHGVPGSGKSSLCHVLASETDRPIYILNLSAASMDDEEFNERMGEIPGGALVLIEDVDAAFVDREASIESQTKGKRGGGISFSTLLNAIDGIGAIQGRVLCLTTNHIDKLDPALIRPGRIDLRFEFKNANQEQAKELFLRWYMPRHTQSNEEVDEKDQESKVVQALADQFAGKIKAHSLSVAAIQGFLLSCGKDYQKAVKDIDGWMEE
;
A
#
# COMPACT_ATOMS: atom_id res chain seq x y z
N GLU A 1 -1.30 -27.10 14.11
CA GLU A 1 -0.63 -28.36 13.77
C GLU A 1 0.87 -28.20 13.96
N THR A 2 1.58 -29.26 14.40
CA THR A 2 3.03 -29.21 14.62
C THR A 2 3.71 -30.25 13.74
N ILE A 3 4.62 -29.81 12.85
CA ILE A 3 5.42 -30.71 12.01
C ILE A 3 6.76 -30.96 12.70
N LYS A 4 7.07 -32.22 13.01
CA LYS A 4 8.38 -32.64 13.55
C LYS A 4 9.13 -33.47 12.52
N LEU A 5 10.35 -33.04 12.18
CA LEU A 5 11.28 -33.73 11.29
C LEU A 5 12.48 -34.21 12.10
N SER A 6 12.73 -35.52 12.11
CA SER A 6 13.87 -36.14 12.79
C SER A 6 14.70 -36.94 11.78
N TYR A 7 16.03 -36.81 11.84
CA TYR A 7 16.95 -37.54 10.97
C TYR A 7 18.29 -37.76 11.68
N LEU A 8 19.01 -38.82 11.30
CA LEU A 8 20.36 -39.12 11.79
C LEU A 8 21.38 -38.61 10.76
N SER A 9 22.21 -37.64 11.15
CA SER A 9 23.30 -37.16 10.30
C SER A 9 24.40 -36.49 11.11
N LEU A 10 25.63 -36.57 10.59
CA LEU A 10 26.77 -35.80 11.07
C LEU A 10 26.81 -34.38 10.47
N SER A 11 25.92 -34.04 9.54
CA SER A 11 25.88 -32.76 8.85
C SER A 11 24.47 -32.16 8.83
N SER A 12 24.36 -30.84 9.01
CA SER A 12 23.10 -30.10 8.88
C SER A 12 22.68 -29.81 7.42
N ASN A 13 23.52 -30.16 6.44
CA ASN A 13 23.30 -29.86 5.04
C ASN A 13 21.99 -30.46 4.47
N PRO A 14 21.59 -31.70 4.80
CA PRO A 14 20.34 -32.27 4.29
C PRO A 14 19.10 -31.47 4.71
N LEU A 15 18.99 -31.08 6.00
CA LEU A 15 17.91 -30.22 6.48
C LEU A 15 17.92 -28.85 5.81
N ARG A 16 19.10 -28.22 5.70
CA ARG A 16 19.24 -26.92 5.02
C ARG A 16 18.80 -27.01 3.56
N SER A 17 19.12 -28.11 2.88
CA SER A 17 18.70 -28.37 1.50
C SER A 17 17.19 -28.51 1.37
N ILE A 18 16.54 -29.28 2.27
CA ILE A 18 15.08 -29.42 2.31
C ILE A 18 14.42 -28.05 2.50
N ILE A 19 14.88 -27.25 3.48
CA ILE A 19 14.34 -25.91 3.73
C ILE A 19 14.57 -25.00 2.51
N LYS A 20 15.76 -25.04 1.89
CA LYS A 20 16.06 -24.24 0.69
C LYS A 20 15.16 -24.63 -0.48
N HIS A 21 14.92 -25.93 -0.67
CA HIS A 21 14.05 -26.44 -1.72
C HIS A 21 12.59 -26.05 -1.46
N ALA A 22 12.08 -26.23 -0.23
CA ALA A 22 10.73 -25.80 0.15
C ALA A 22 10.54 -24.28 -0.06
N ARG A 23 11.53 -23.45 0.30
CA ARG A 23 11.53 -22.02 0.00
C ARG A 23 11.52 -21.73 -1.50
N GLY A 24 12.24 -22.53 -2.30
CA GLY A 24 12.23 -22.44 -3.76
C GLY A 24 10.86 -22.74 -4.36
N LEU A 25 10.23 -23.84 -3.93
CA LEU A 25 8.87 -24.22 -4.34
C LEU A 25 7.83 -23.17 -3.94
N PHE A 26 7.93 -22.64 -2.71
CA PHE A 26 7.06 -21.55 -2.25
C PHE A 26 7.22 -20.29 -3.13
N LYS A 27 8.46 -19.87 -3.42
CA LYS A 27 8.70 -18.72 -4.31
C LYS A 27 8.16 -18.93 -5.73
N GLN A 28 8.17 -20.17 -6.23
CA GLN A 28 7.60 -20.51 -7.53
C GLN A 28 6.07 -20.49 -7.49
N SER A 29 5.45 -21.03 -6.44
CA SER A 29 3.99 -21.04 -6.29
C SER A 29 3.41 -19.65 -6.03
N THR A 30 4.17 -18.76 -5.38
CA THR A 30 3.79 -17.35 -5.16
C THR A 30 4.34 -16.42 -6.25
N ARG A 31 4.91 -16.95 -7.33
CA ARG A 31 5.49 -16.13 -8.40
C ARG A 31 4.39 -15.25 -9.01
N GLY A 32 4.63 -13.94 -8.99
CA GLY A 32 3.65 -12.97 -9.51
C GLY A 32 2.50 -12.66 -8.55
N ARG A 33 2.54 -13.10 -7.29
CA ARG A 33 1.55 -12.74 -6.26
C ARG A 33 2.21 -12.09 -5.04
N VAL A 34 1.44 -11.25 -4.36
CA VAL A 34 1.76 -10.68 -3.05
C VAL A 34 0.80 -11.28 -2.03
N SER A 35 1.33 -11.90 -0.98
CA SER A 35 0.52 -12.39 0.14
C SER A 35 -0.01 -11.20 0.95
N ILE A 36 -1.32 -11.15 1.14
CA ILE A 36 -1.98 -10.16 1.98
C ILE A 36 -2.60 -10.89 3.16
N LEU A 37 -2.23 -10.44 4.35
CA LEU A 37 -2.71 -10.99 5.61
C LEU A 37 -3.60 -9.96 6.29
N ARG A 38 -4.73 -10.44 6.81
CA ARG A 38 -5.71 -9.67 7.56
C ARG A 38 -6.07 -10.43 8.81
N VAL A 39 -6.43 -9.70 9.86
CA VAL A 39 -6.98 -10.30 11.07
C VAL A 39 -8.41 -10.75 10.78
N ASP A 40 -8.72 -12.02 11.03
CA ASP A 40 -10.05 -12.56 10.88
C ASP A 40 -10.95 -12.23 12.10
N ARG A 41 -12.21 -12.68 12.06
CA ARG A 41 -13.18 -12.50 13.14
C ARG A 41 -12.80 -13.21 14.45
N TYR A 42 -11.79 -14.07 14.43
CA TYR A 42 -11.28 -14.82 15.58
C TYR A 42 -9.96 -14.26 16.09
N GLY A 43 -9.50 -13.13 15.55
CA GLY A 43 -8.24 -12.50 15.94
C GLY A 43 -7.03 -13.05 15.19
N ASN A 44 -7.14 -14.08 14.35
CA ASN A 44 -5.95 -14.71 13.76
C ASN A 44 -5.54 -14.06 12.43
N TRP A 45 -4.23 -14.03 12.17
CA TRP A 45 -3.72 -13.69 10.84
C TRP A 45 -4.15 -14.73 9.81
N HIS A 46 -4.98 -14.31 8.87
CA HIS A 46 -5.44 -15.11 7.76
C HIS A 46 -4.96 -14.50 6.44
N GLU A 47 -4.39 -15.32 5.55
CA GLU A 47 -4.04 -14.88 4.20
C GLU A 47 -5.35 -14.67 3.40
N SER A 48 -5.72 -13.42 3.15
CA SER A 48 -6.95 -13.04 2.45
C SER A 48 -6.86 -13.25 0.93
N GLY A 49 -6.10 -14.24 0.49
CA GLY A 49 -5.74 -14.51 -0.90
C GLY A 49 -4.56 -13.65 -1.38
N GLY A 50 -3.64 -14.25 -2.15
CA GLY A 50 -2.55 -13.50 -2.77
C GLY A 50 -3.07 -12.64 -3.93
N ILE A 51 -2.83 -11.34 -3.93
CA ILE A 51 -3.19 -10.48 -5.08
C ILE A 51 -2.09 -10.59 -6.14
N VAL A 52 -2.46 -10.55 -7.42
CA VAL A 52 -1.47 -10.45 -8.51
C VAL A 52 -0.62 -9.21 -8.28
N LYS A 53 0.70 -9.36 -8.38
CA LYS A 53 1.65 -8.26 -8.27
C LYS A 53 1.23 -7.14 -9.19
N ARG A 54 1.12 -5.94 -8.63
CA ARG A 54 0.84 -4.74 -9.41
C ARG A 54 2.15 -4.23 -9.98
N SER A 55 2.22 -4.07 -11.31
CA SER A 55 3.29 -3.28 -11.91
C SER A 55 3.25 -1.88 -11.31
N VAL A 56 4.43 -1.31 -11.08
CA VAL A 56 4.66 0.08 -10.71
C VAL A 56 3.90 1.05 -11.60
N ASP A 57 3.65 0.71 -12.86
CA ASP A 57 2.93 1.55 -13.80
C ASP A 57 1.42 1.60 -13.52
N SER A 58 0.88 0.60 -12.80
CA SER A 58 -0.57 0.47 -12.55
C SER A 58 -1.14 1.48 -11.57
N VAL A 59 -0.28 2.23 -10.88
CA VAL A 59 -0.69 3.24 -9.92
C VAL A 59 -0.24 4.60 -10.43
N HIS A 60 -1.23 5.43 -10.78
CA HIS A 60 -1.06 6.74 -11.39
C HIS A 60 -0.76 7.77 -10.31
N LEU A 61 0.52 7.93 -10.02
CA LEU A 61 1.02 8.87 -9.04
C LEU A 61 2.14 9.68 -9.66
N PRO A 62 2.34 10.92 -9.19
CA PRO A 62 3.50 11.71 -9.59
C PRO A 62 4.77 10.87 -9.43
N SER A 63 5.56 10.78 -10.50
CA SER A 63 6.74 9.92 -10.62
C SER A 63 7.72 10.16 -9.47
N ASN A 64 7.87 11.42 -9.05
CA ASN A 64 8.69 11.83 -7.91
C ASN A 64 8.28 11.19 -6.57
N ILE A 65 6.99 10.97 -6.31
CA ILE A 65 6.51 10.33 -5.07
C ILE A 65 6.78 8.84 -5.13
N LYS A 66 6.43 8.22 -6.27
CA LYS A 66 6.52 6.77 -6.47
C LYS A 66 7.97 6.30 -6.42
N GLU A 67 8.85 6.95 -7.18
CA GLU A 67 10.27 6.62 -7.25
C GLU A 67 10.95 6.80 -5.90
N ARG A 68 10.72 7.94 -5.25
CA ARG A 68 11.30 8.23 -3.93
C ARG A 68 10.90 7.22 -2.87
N LEU A 69 9.62 6.83 -2.79
CA LEU A 69 9.18 5.82 -1.83
C LEU A 69 9.81 4.45 -2.12
N LEU A 70 9.81 4.03 -3.38
CA LEU A 70 10.33 2.72 -3.79
C LEU A 70 11.84 2.63 -3.58
N GLU A 71 12.58 3.67 -3.96
CA GLU A 71 14.02 3.75 -3.76
C GLU A 71 14.37 3.70 -2.27
N ASP A 72 13.72 4.53 -1.46
CA ASP A 72 13.95 4.58 -0.02
C ASP A 72 13.66 3.23 0.66
N ALA A 73 12.55 2.58 0.30
CA ALA A 73 12.21 1.28 0.84
C ALA A 73 13.16 0.18 0.38
N LYS A 74 13.55 0.15 -0.90
CA LYS A 74 14.54 -0.82 -1.41
C LYS A 74 15.89 -0.64 -0.70
N ASN A 75 16.32 0.60 -0.49
CA ASN A 75 17.55 0.93 0.23
C ASN A 75 17.48 0.52 1.69
N PHE A 76 16.39 0.86 2.40
CA PHE A 76 16.17 0.46 3.80
C PHE A 76 16.23 -1.05 3.95
N LEU A 77 15.56 -1.78 3.05
CA LEU A 77 15.41 -3.23 3.09
C LEU A 77 16.66 -4.01 2.65
N SER A 78 17.72 -3.33 2.21
CA SER A 78 18.97 -3.95 1.78
C SER A 78 19.76 -4.56 2.96
N PRO A 79 20.48 -5.67 2.76
CA PRO A 79 21.35 -6.26 3.77
C PRO A 79 22.40 -5.28 4.31
N GLU A 80 22.91 -4.40 3.45
CA GLU A 80 23.94 -3.42 3.77
C GLU A 80 23.41 -2.36 4.73
N THR A 81 22.25 -1.78 4.43
CA THR A 81 21.59 -0.82 5.33
C THR A 81 21.24 -1.47 6.65
N ARG A 82 20.72 -2.70 6.63
CA ARG A 82 20.44 -3.44 7.88
C ARG A 82 21.68 -3.53 8.79
N ARG A 83 22.83 -3.94 8.25
CA ARG A 83 24.09 -4.01 9.02
C ARG A 83 24.50 -2.63 9.52
N TRP A 84 24.36 -1.59 8.70
CA TRP A 84 24.69 -0.22 9.08
C TRP A 84 23.89 0.26 10.31
N TYR A 85 22.60 -0.10 10.40
CA TYR A 85 21.75 0.19 11.55
C TYR A 85 22.20 -0.60 12.79
N GLU A 86 22.43 -1.91 12.62
CA GLU A 86 22.88 -2.82 13.69
C GLU A 86 24.23 -2.37 14.28
N ASP A 87 25.22 -2.06 13.44
CA ASP A 87 26.56 -1.62 13.84
C ASP A 87 26.56 -0.29 14.63
N ARG A 88 25.51 0.52 14.46
CA ARG A 88 25.36 1.82 15.13
C ARG A 88 24.40 1.78 16.31
N GLY A 89 23.80 0.62 16.61
CA GLY A 89 22.78 0.49 17.65
C GLY A 89 21.52 1.32 17.37
N ILE A 90 21.26 1.68 16.12
CA ILE A 90 20.06 2.44 15.73
C ILE A 90 18.92 1.43 15.53
N PRO A 91 17.74 1.63 16.12
CA PRO A 91 16.60 0.74 15.90
C PRO A 91 16.28 0.61 14.41
N TYR A 92 16.29 -0.62 13.89
CA TYR A 92 16.10 -0.90 12.46
C TYR A 92 14.61 -0.83 12.11
N ARG A 93 14.09 0.39 11.93
CA ARG A 93 12.67 0.66 11.65
C ARG A 93 12.54 1.71 10.54
N ARG A 94 11.46 1.63 9.77
CA ARG A 94 11.11 2.62 8.74
C ARG A 94 9.61 2.84 8.70
N GLY A 95 9.18 4.09 8.86
CA GLY A 95 7.78 4.49 8.82
C GLY A 95 7.46 5.48 7.71
N TYR A 96 6.38 5.22 6.98
CA TYR A 96 5.85 6.05 5.92
C TYR A 96 4.43 6.51 6.27
N LEU A 97 4.17 7.80 6.10
CA LEU A 97 2.82 8.37 6.19
C LEU A 97 2.36 8.83 4.80
N LEU A 98 1.29 8.21 4.30
CA LEU A 98 0.63 8.58 3.06
C LEU A 98 -0.65 9.33 3.43
N HIS A 99 -0.73 10.62 3.14
CA HIS A 99 -1.87 11.46 3.54
C HIS A 99 -2.44 12.25 2.37
N GLY A 100 -3.72 12.62 2.44
CA GLY A 100 -4.36 13.51 1.47
C GLY A 100 -5.71 12.98 0.99
N VAL A 101 -6.21 13.51 -0.14
CA VAL A 101 -7.61 13.32 -0.55
C VAL A 101 -8.00 11.84 -0.70
N PRO A 102 -9.26 11.46 -0.41
CA PRO A 102 -9.74 10.10 -0.63
C PRO A 102 -9.71 9.74 -2.13
N GLY A 103 -9.51 8.47 -2.44
CA GLY A 103 -9.47 8.00 -3.84
C GLY A 103 -8.23 8.42 -4.65
N SER A 104 -7.18 8.93 -4.00
CA SER A 104 -5.92 9.34 -4.65
C SER A 104 -4.89 8.21 -4.84
N GLY A 105 -5.16 6.99 -4.35
CA GLY A 105 -4.29 5.83 -4.55
C GLY A 105 -3.29 5.52 -3.43
N LYS A 106 -3.47 6.07 -2.22
CA LYS A 106 -2.62 5.80 -1.03
C LYS A 106 -2.42 4.29 -0.76
N SER A 107 -3.51 3.54 -0.57
CA SER A 107 -3.44 2.08 -0.34
C SER A 107 -2.92 1.32 -1.57
N SER A 108 -3.22 1.81 -2.77
CA SER A 108 -2.70 1.23 -4.02
C SER A 108 -1.17 1.34 -4.10
N LEU A 109 -0.57 2.44 -3.62
CA LEU A 109 0.88 2.59 -3.58
C LEU A 109 1.53 1.60 -2.60
N CYS A 110 0.91 1.35 -1.44
CA CYS A 110 1.41 0.36 -0.48
C CYS A 110 1.43 -1.05 -1.11
N HIS A 111 0.44 -1.37 -1.94
CA HIS A 111 0.40 -2.64 -2.66
C HIS A 111 1.49 -2.73 -3.75
N VAL A 112 1.79 -1.63 -4.45
CA VAL A 112 2.93 -1.57 -5.39
C VAL A 112 4.24 -1.74 -4.65
N LEU A 113 4.42 -1.06 -3.52
CA LEU A 113 5.61 -1.19 -2.70
C LEU A 113 5.87 -2.65 -2.29
N ALA A 114 4.84 -3.38 -1.91
CA ALA A 114 4.96 -4.81 -1.59
C ALA A 114 5.28 -5.68 -2.80
N SER A 115 4.69 -5.35 -3.95
CA SER A 115 4.94 -6.04 -5.21
C SER A 115 6.39 -5.89 -5.66
N GLU A 116 6.96 -4.70 -5.49
CA GLU A 116 8.33 -4.34 -5.88
C GLU A 116 9.41 -4.82 -4.90
N THR A 117 9.04 -5.04 -3.65
CA THR A 117 9.97 -5.48 -2.60
C THR A 117 9.85 -6.98 -2.30
N ASP A 118 8.93 -7.68 -2.97
CA ASP A 118 8.62 -9.11 -2.80
C ASP A 118 8.27 -9.48 -1.35
N ARG A 119 7.44 -8.64 -0.71
CA ARG A 119 7.14 -8.76 0.72
C ARG A 119 5.65 -8.94 1.00
N PRO A 120 5.29 -9.75 2.01
CA PRO A 120 3.90 -9.85 2.43
C PRO A 120 3.43 -8.53 3.06
N ILE A 121 2.15 -8.21 2.87
CA ILE A 121 1.48 -7.08 3.51
C ILE A 121 0.60 -7.60 4.63
N TYR A 122 0.78 -7.03 5.81
CA TYR A 122 -0.09 -7.23 6.97
C TYR A 122 -0.96 -5.99 7.13
N ILE A 123 -2.26 -6.13 6.92
CA ILE A 123 -3.21 -5.02 6.99
C ILE A 123 -3.92 -5.05 8.34
N LEU A 124 -3.79 -3.96 9.09
CA LEU A 124 -4.50 -3.70 10.33
C LEU A 124 -5.51 -2.58 10.11
N ASN A 125 -6.77 -2.84 10.43
CA ASN A 125 -7.81 -1.82 10.43
C ASN A 125 -8.15 -1.45 11.88
N LEU A 126 -7.82 -0.22 12.26
CA LEU A 126 -8.02 0.28 13.63
C LEU A 126 -9.49 0.57 13.97
N SER A 127 -10.36 0.71 12.96
CA SER A 127 -11.80 0.93 13.15
C SER A 127 -12.59 -0.37 13.36
N ALA A 128 -11.93 -1.53 13.27
CA ALA A 128 -12.58 -2.82 13.53
C ALA A 128 -12.97 -2.92 15.01
N ALA A 129 -14.28 -2.88 15.30
CA ALA A 129 -14.86 -2.92 16.64
C ALA A 129 -14.52 -4.16 17.49
N SER A 130 -13.79 -5.13 16.92
CA SER A 130 -13.43 -6.40 17.56
C SER A 130 -12.01 -6.44 18.13
N MET A 131 -11.19 -5.41 17.93
CA MET A 131 -9.78 -5.40 18.37
C MET A 131 -9.57 -4.42 19.52
N ASP A 132 -9.09 -4.92 20.66
CA ASP A 132 -8.67 -4.11 21.80
C ASP A 132 -7.13 -3.92 21.81
N ASP A 133 -6.64 -3.27 22.86
CA ASP A 133 -5.21 -2.96 23.01
C ASP A 133 -4.33 -4.20 23.18
N GLU A 134 -4.82 -5.24 23.84
CA GLU A 134 -4.07 -6.47 24.10
C GLU A 134 -3.94 -7.28 22.81
N GLU A 135 -5.07 -7.49 22.13
CA GLU A 135 -5.13 -8.18 20.85
C GLU A 135 -4.28 -7.48 19.78
N PHE A 136 -4.33 -6.14 19.71
CA PHE A 136 -3.51 -5.37 18.78
C PHE A 136 -2.01 -5.58 19.01
N ASN A 137 -1.56 -5.55 20.26
CA ASN A 137 -0.16 -5.79 20.61
C ASN A 137 0.27 -7.22 20.30
N GLU A 138 -0.59 -8.21 20.55
CA GLU A 138 -0.34 -9.61 20.18
C GLU A 138 -0.16 -9.75 18.68
N ARG A 139 -1.10 -9.21 17.87
CA ARG A 139 -1.02 -9.29 16.40
C ARG A 139 0.17 -8.54 15.85
N MET A 140 0.49 -7.37 16.40
CA MET A 140 1.72 -6.66 16.07
C MET A 140 2.96 -7.46 16.46
N GLY A 141 2.92 -8.27 17.51
CA GLY A 141 3.99 -9.19 17.93
C GLY A 141 4.23 -10.33 16.93
N GLU A 142 3.19 -10.84 16.30
CA GLU A 142 3.28 -12.00 15.40
C GLU A 142 3.87 -11.69 14.01
N ILE A 143 3.89 -10.43 13.60
CA ILE A 143 4.34 -10.04 12.26
C ILE A 143 5.86 -10.35 12.10
N PRO A 144 6.30 -11.11 11.10
CA PRO A 144 7.73 -11.40 10.95
C PRO A 144 8.52 -10.16 10.56
N GLY A 145 9.79 -10.13 10.96
CA GLY A 145 10.76 -9.16 10.45
C GLY A 145 10.82 -9.21 8.92
N GLY A 146 10.89 -8.04 8.30
CA GLY A 146 10.89 -7.88 6.87
C GLY A 146 9.51 -7.69 6.25
N ALA A 147 8.41 -7.88 6.96
CA ALA A 147 7.08 -7.62 6.40
C ALA A 147 6.78 -6.12 6.19
N LEU A 148 5.81 -5.83 5.33
CA LEU A 148 5.15 -4.54 5.25
C LEU A 148 3.93 -4.54 6.17
N VAL A 149 3.82 -3.55 7.05
CA VAL A 149 2.66 -3.35 7.90
C VAL A 149 1.90 -2.15 7.36
N LEU A 150 0.65 -2.35 6.97
CA LEU A 150 -0.25 -1.31 6.50
C LEU A 150 -1.33 -1.07 7.56
N ILE A 151 -1.42 0.16 8.06
CA ILE A 151 -2.51 0.59 8.93
C ILE A 151 -3.32 1.63 8.16
N GLU A 152 -4.56 1.26 7.83
CA GLU A 152 -5.43 2.09 6.99
C GLU A 152 -6.29 3.05 7.82
N ASP A 153 -6.54 4.23 7.25
CA ASP A 153 -7.49 5.24 7.74
C ASP A 153 -7.33 5.53 9.24
N VAL A 154 -6.08 5.82 9.64
CA VAL A 154 -5.74 6.03 11.06
C VAL A 154 -6.54 7.18 11.68
N ASP A 155 -6.97 8.18 10.91
CA ASP A 155 -7.81 9.29 11.38
C ASP A 155 -9.22 8.83 11.80
N ALA A 156 -9.82 7.88 11.09
CA ALA A 156 -11.19 7.44 11.38
C ALA A 156 -11.29 6.74 12.75
N ALA A 157 -10.28 5.92 13.08
CA ALA A 157 -10.26 5.17 14.33
C ALA A 157 -10.20 6.03 15.60
N PHE A 158 -9.70 7.26 15.49
CA PHE A 158 -9.50 8.14 16.64
C PHE A 158 -10.55 9.25 16.76
N VAL A 159 -11.16 9.69 15.64
CA VAL A 159 -12.25 10.69 15.64
C VAL A 159 -13.53 10.15 16.29
N ASP A 160 -13.91 8.90 16.00
CA ASP A 160 -15.07 8.24 16.65
C ASP A 160 -14.86 8.12 18.18
N ARG A 161 -13.61 8.23 18.64
CA ARG A 161 -13.27 8.13 20.06
C ARG A 161 -13.40 9.46 20.80
N GLU A 162 -13.00 10.58 20.21
CA GLU A 162 -13.22 11.91 20.84
C GLU A 162 -14.72 12.16 21.05
N ALA A 163 -15.54 11.86 20.04
CA ALA A 163 -17.00 11.96 20.13
C ALA A 163 -17.62 10.99 21.16
N SER A 164 -17.01 9.81 21.36
CA SER A 164 -17.48 8.85 22.37
C SER A 164 -16.98 9.15 23.79
N ILE A 165 -15.86 9.86 23.96
CA ILE A 165 -15.37 10.32 25.26
C ILE A 165 -16.29 11.41 25.83
N GLU A 166 -16.78 12.33 24.98
CA GLU A 166 -17.75 13.36 25.40
C GLU A 166 -19.10 12.77 25.85
N SER A 167 -19.47 11.60 25.33
CA SER A 167 -20.70 10.87 25.73
C SER A 167 -20.48 9.82 26.84
N GLN A 168 -19.24 9.64 27.32
CA GLN A 168 -18.86 8.61 28.32
C GLN A 168 -18.93 9.05 29.79
N THR A 169 -19.86 9.95 30.14
CA THR A 169 -20.32 10.10 31.53
C THR A 169 -21.10 8.88 32.06
N LYS A 170 -21.25 7.79 31.27
CA LYS A 170 -21.90 6.53 31.68
C LYS A 170 -21.07 5.28 31.33
N GLY A 171 -20.06 4.98 32.14
CA GLY A 171 -19.71 3.63 32.62
C GLY A 171 -19.29 2.51 31.64
N LYS A 172 -19.24 2.70 30.32
CA LYS A 172 -18.70 1.70 29.38
C LYS A 172 -17.30 2.10 28.93
N ARG A 173 -16.28 1.39 29.42
CA ARG A 173 -14.94 1.40 28.83
C ARG A 173 -15.07 0.99 27.35
N GLY A 174 -14.93 1.94 26.43
CA GLY A 174 -14.97 1.66 24.99
C GLY A 174 -13.82 0.74 24.58
N GLY A 175 -14.16 -0.45 24.08
CA GLY A 175 -13.22 -1.50 23.65
C GLY A 175 -12.64 -1.23 22.26
N GLY A 176 -11.70 -0.28 22.19
CA GLY A 176 -10.96 0.02 20.97
C GLY A 176 -9.53 0.46 21.27
N ILE A 177 -8.70 0.44 20.24
CA ILE A 177 -7.25 0.65 20.34
C ILE A 177 -6.93 2.10 20.78
N SER A 178 -6.14 2.26 21.84
CA SER A 178 -5.68 3.56 22.35
C SER A 178 -4.50 4.08 21.52
N PHE A 179 -4.39 5.42 21.46
CA PHE A 179 -3.27 6.06 20.77
C PHE A 179 -1.92 5.66 21.39
N SER A 180 -1.85 5.57 22.71
CA SER A 180 -0.68 5.06 23.44
C SER A 180 -0.29 3.65 23.00
N THR A 181 -1.25 2.77 22.76
CA THR A 181 -0.98 1.40 22.32
C THR A 181 -0.43 1.36 20.90
N LEU A 182 -1.02 2.11 19.97
CA LEU A 182 -0.46 2.25 18.62
C LEU A 182 0.98 2.77 18.66
N LEU A 183 1.24 3.82 19.44
CA LEU A 183 2.57 4.39 19.57
C LEU A 183 3.58 3.36 20.11
N ASN A 184 3.25 2.70 21.23
CA ASN A 184 4.13 1.72 21.86
C ASN A 184 4.40 0.51 20.94
N ALA A 185 3.44 0.12 20.11
CA ALA A 185 3.66 -0.96 19.14
C ALA A 185 4.61 -0.57 18.00
N ILE A 186 4.71 0.72 17.66
CA ILE A 186 5.61 1.22 16.61
C ILE A 186 7.04 1.36 17.12
N ASP A 187 7.23 2.06 18.24
CA ASP A 187 8.56 2.47 18.71
C ASP A 187 8.94 2.02 20.12
N GLY A 188 8.06 1.33 20.83
CA GLY A 188 8.30 0.82 22.17
C GLY A 188 9.54 -0.08 22.26
N ILE A 189 10.04 -0.25 23.49
CA ILE A 189 11.26 -1.02 23.77
C ILE A 189 11.14 -2.48 23.30
N GLY A 190 9.93 -3.07 23.39
CA GLY A 190 9.64 -4.42 22.91
C GLY A 190 9.21 -4.51 21.44
N ALA A 191 9.16 -3.40 20.71
CA ALA A 191 8.67 -3.41 19.33
C ALA A 191 9.65 -4.14 18.40
N ILE A 192 9.11 -5.07 17.61
CA ILE A 192 9.89 -5.88 16.69
C ILE A 192 10.44 -5.02 15.55
N GLN A 193 11.71 -5.24 15.24
CA GLN A 193 12.46 -4.48 14.25
C GLN A 193 12.47 -5.14 12.86
N GLY A 194 12.89 -4.36 11.87
CA GLY A 194 13.08 -4.77 10.48
C GLY A 194 11.82 -4.83 9.65
N ARG A 195 10.75 -4.19 10.08
CA ARG A 195 9.50 -4.03 9.32
C ARG A 195 9.42 -2.64 8.70
N VAL A 196 8.68 -2.53 7.61
CA VAL A 196 8.33 -1.24 7.01
C VAL A 196 6.89 -0.94 7.36
N LEU A 197 6.63 0.18 8.03
CA LEU A 197 5.31 0.64 8.42
C LEU A 197 4.78 1.64 7.38
N CYS A 198 3.57 1.44 6.90
CA CYS A 198 2.82 2.37 6.06
C CYS A 198 1.53 2.75 6.79
N LEU A 199 1.34 4.03 7.05
CA LEU A 199 0.10 4.59 7.58
C LEU A 199 -0.61 5.35 6.46
N THR A 200 -1.93 5.17 6.32
CA THR A 200 -2.74 6.00 5.43
C THR A 200 -3.72 6.86 6.23
N THR A 201 -3.92 8.10 5.79
CA THR A 201 -4.91 9.00 6.39
C THR A 201 -5.51 9.95 5.35
N ASN A 202 -6.76 10.38 5.55
CA ASN A 202 -7.34 11.46 4.75
C ASN A 202 -7.12 12.85 5.40
N HIS A 203 -6.90 12.89 6.73
CA HIS A 203 -6.83 14.10 7.53
C HIS A 203 -5.58 14.10 8.42
N ILE A 204 -4.45 14.59 7.88
CA ILE A 204 -3.19 14.67 8.64
C ILE A 204 -3.28 15.59 9.86
N ASP A 205 -4.14 16.61 9.79
CA ASP A 205 -4.42 17.57 10.86
C ASP A 205 -5.06 16.92 12.09
N LYS A 206 -5.71 15.76 11.93
CA LYS A 206 -6.31 14.99 13.02
C LYS A 206 -5.36 14.02 13.70
N LEU A 207 -4.13 13.89 13.20
CA LEU A 207 -3.14 13.00 13.78
C LEU A 207 -2.39 13.68 14.91
N ASP A 208 -2.27 12.99 16.05
CA ASP A 208 -1.49 13.49 17.17
C ASP A 208 0.00 13.63 16.75
N PRO A 209 0.61 14.81 16.99
CA PRO A 209 2.00 15.10 16.61
C PRO A 209 3.03 14.08 17.09
N ALA A 210 2.75 13.35 18.18
CA ALA A 210 3.62 12.30 18.70
C ALA A 210 3.73 11.12 17.72
N LEU A 211 2.69 10.80 16.93
CA LEU A 211 2.76 9.74 15.91
C LEU A 211 3.74 10.11 14.80
N ILE A 212 3.80 11.39 14.45
CA ILE A 212 4.52 11.86 13.25
C ILE A 212 6.00 12.22 13.52
N ARG A 213 6.51 11.90 14.71
CA ARG A 213 7.91 12.17 15.08
C ARG A 213 8.88 11.26 14.33
N PRO A 214 10.10 11.74 14.00
CA PRO A 214 11.16 10.89 13.46
C PRO A 214 11.41 9.66 14.33
N GLY A 215 11.66 8.50 13.71
CA GLY A 215 11.74 7.19 14.39
C GLY A 215 10.41 6.43 14.48
N ARG A 216 9.27 7.12 14.29
CA ARG A 216 7.95 6.52 14.05
C ARG A 216 7.53 6.69 12.59
N ILE A 217 7.63 7.93 12.09
CA ILE A 217 7.38 8.30 10.71
C ILE A 217 8.59 9.06 10.19
N ASP A 218 9.27 8.47 9.21
CA ASP A 218 10.51 8.98 8.63
C ASP A 218 10.25 9.76 7.34
N LEU A 219 9.31 9.32 6.51
CA LEU A 219 8.90 10.03 5.30
C LEU A 219 7.39 10.24 5.24
N ARG A 220 7.00 11.39 4.69
CA ARG A 220 5.60 11.79 4.49
C ARG A 220 5.37 12.07 3.02
N PHE A 221 4.26 11.57 2.50
CA PHE A 221 3.87 11.72 1.10
C PHE A 221 2.45 12.27 1.05
N GLU A 222 2.32 13.46 0.45
CA GLU A 222 1.03 14.14 0.26
C GLU A 222 0.41 13.74 -1.08
N PHE A 223 -0.85 13.32 -1.04
CA PHE A 223 -1.64 12.90 -2.18
C PHE A 223 -2.73 13.93 -2.45
N LYS A 224 -2.57 14.63 -3.57
CA LYS A 224 -3.53 15.63 -4.03
C LYS A 224 -4.50 15.00 -5.04
N ASN A 225 -5.52 15.77 -5.38
CA ASN A 225 -6.31 15.51 -6.58
C ASN A 225 -5.39 15.44 -7.81
N ALA A 226 -5.83 14.72 -8.83
CA ALA A 226 -5.07 14.45 -10.04
C ALA A 226 -4.68 15.77 -10.74
N ASN A 227 -3.43 15.83 -11.20
CA ASN A 227 -3.00 16.85 -12.16
C ASN A 227 -3.32 16.39 -13.60
N GLN A 228 -3.09 17.28 -14.56
CA GLN A 228 -3.35 16.98 -15.98
C GLN A 228 -2.47 15.85 -16.52
N GLU A 229 -1.23 15.74 -16.05
CA GLU A 229 -0.31 14.66 -16.43
C GLU A 229 -0.85 13.28 -16.01
N GLN A 230 -1.32 13.15 -14.77
CA GLN A 230 -1.95 11.93 -14.28
C GLN A 230 -3.24 11.60 -15.04
N ALA A 231 -4.04 12.61 -15.39
CA ALA A 231 -5.24 12.41 -16.20
C ALA A 231 -4.90 11.90 -17.61
N LYS A 232 -3.86 12.45 -18.23
CA LYS A 232 -3.32 11.99 -19.52
C LYS A 232 -2.84 10.55 -19.42
N GLU A 233 -2.03 10.22 -18.42
CA GLU A 233 -1.51 8.86 -18.22
C GLU A 233 -2.62 7.84 -18.01
N LEU A 234 -3.64 8.18 -17.21
CA LEU A 234 -4.84 7.35 -17.01
C LEU A 234 -5.55 7.05 -18.33
N PHE A 235 -5.77 8.09 -19.14
CA PHE A 235 -6.43 7.96 -20.45
C PHE A 235 -5.63 7.07 -21.40
N LEU A 236 -4.33 7.33 -21.53
CA LEU A 236 -3.42 6.54 -22.37
C LEU A 236 -3.41 5.08 -21.93
N ARG A 237 -3.33 4.80 -20.63
CA ARG A 237 -3.33 3.43 -20.13
C ARG A 237 -4.64 2.70 -20.43
N TRP A 238 -5.75 3.41 -20.44
CA TRP A 238 -7.07 2.83 -20.67
C TRP A 238 -7.29 2.46 -22.14
N TYR A 239 -6.84 3.33 -23.05
CA TYR A 239 -7.17 3.23 -24.48
C TYR A 239 -6.00 2.85 -25.39
N MET A 240 -4.74 3.01 -24.96
CA MET A 240 -3.62 2.57 -25.78
C MET A 240 -3.59 1.04 -25.90
N PRO A 241 -3.35 0.51 -27.11
CA PRO A 241 -3.12 -0.91 -27.30
C PRO A 241 -1.92 -1.36 -26.45
N ARG A 242 -2.08 -2.45 -25.69
CA ARG A 242 -0.90 -3.11 -25.10
C ARG A 242 -0.13 -3.78 -26.22
N HIS A 243 1.14 -3.43 -26.41
CA HIS A 243 2.01 -4.14 -27.36
C HIS A 243 2.09 -5.63 -26.99
N THR A 244 1.26 -6.45 -27.62
CA THR A 244 1.48 -7.88 -27.75
C THR A 244 2.54 -8.10 -28.82
N GLN A 245 3.53 -8.95 -28.56
CA GLN A 245 4.65 -9.25 -29.46
C GLN A 245 4.22 -10.00 -30.73
N SER A 246 3.32 -9.43 -31.53
CA SER A 246 2.93 -9.93 -32.85
C SER A 246 3.32 -8.90 -33.90
N ASN A 247 4.33 -9.21 -34.70
CA ASN A 247 5.02 -8.33 -35.65
C ASN A 247 4.23 -7.99 -36.93
N GLU A 248 2.93 -8.27 -37.01
CA GLU A 248 2.22 -8.26 -38.31
C GLU A 248 1.23 -7.10 -38.53
N GLU A 249 1.00 -6.22 -37.55
CA GLU A 249 0.01 -5.11 -37.65
C GLU A 249 0.62 -3.74 -37.25
N VAL A 250 1.76 -3.38 -37.82
CA VAL A 250 2.54 -2.22 -37.35
C VAL A 250 1.93 -0.88 -37.82
N ASP A 251 1.39 -0.77 -39.04
CA ASP A 251 1.03 0.53 -39.62
C ASP A 251 -0.34 1.09 -39.15
N GLU A 252 -1.38 0.26 -39.00
CA GLU A 252 -2.71 0.73 -38.54
C GLU A 252 -2.71 1.05 -37.02
N LYS A 253 -2.01 0.23 -36.23
CA LYS A 253 -1.85 0.45 -34.78
C LYS A 253 -1.05 1.72 -34.48
N ASP A 254 -0.13 2.12 -35.35
CA ASP A 254 0.64 3.36 -35.19
C ASP A 254 -0.21 4.61 -35.44
N GLN A 255 -1.14 4.56 -36.41
CA GLN A 255 -2.07 5.67 -36.65
C GLN A 255 -3.07 5.82 -35.51
N GLU A 256 -3.67 4.71 -35.05
CA GLU A 256 -4.60 4.74 -33.92
C GLU A 256 -3.92 5.23 -32.63
N SER A 257 -2.69 4.78 -32.36
CA SER A 257 -1.91 5.21 -31.20
C SER A 257 -1.65 6.72 -31.20
N LYS A 258 -1.35 7.32 -32.36
CA LYS A 258 -1.17 8.77 -32.50
C LYS A 258 -2.48 9.54 -32.22
N VAL A 259 -3.62 9.01 -32.70
CA VAL A 259 -4.94 9.59 -32.44
C VAL A 259 -5.26 9.54 -30.94
N VAL A 260 -5.10 8.39 -30.30
CA VAL A 260 -5.31 8.23 -28.86
C VAL A 260 -4.41 9.16 -28.05
N GLN A 261 -3.16 9.36 -28.50
CA GLN A 261 -2.23 10.26 -27.81
C GLN A 261 -2.62 11.73 -27.91
N ALA A 262 -3.06 12.19 -29.08
CA ALA A 262 -3.60 13.55 -29.25
C ALA A 262 -4.87 13.77 -28.43
N LEU A 263 -5.76 12.77 -28.39
CA LEU A 263 -7.00 12.83 -27.59
C LEU A 263 -6.73 12.79 -26.09
N ALA A 264 -5.66 12.14 -25.64
CA ALA A 264 -5.24 12.17 -24.25
C ALA A 264 -4.82 13.58 -23.79
N ASP A 265 -4.11 14.33 -24.64
CA ASP A 265 -3.77 15.72 -24.38
C ASP A 265 -5.03 16.61 -24.31
N GLN A 266 -5.98 16.39 -25.23
CA GLN A 266 -7.26 17.10 -25.21
C GLN A 266 -8.07 16.78 -23.95
N PHE A 267 -8.17 15.51 -23.56
CA PHE A 267 -8.84 15.05 -22.35
C PHE A 267 -8.24 15.70 -21.10
N ALA A 268 -6.92 15.64 -20.97
CA ALA A 268 -6.20 16.22 -19.84
C ALA A 268 -6.36 17.75 -19.77
N GLY A 269 -6.36 18.44 -20.91
CA GLY A 269 -6.55 19.88 -20.99
C GLY A 269 -7.93 20.36 -20.51
N LYS A 270 -8.97 19.52 -20.65
CA LYS A 270 -10.34 19.80 -20.17
C LYS A 270 -10.48 19.63 -18.65
N ILE A 271 -9.61 18.86 -18.02
CA ILE A 271 -9.63 18.65 -16.57
C ILE A 271 -8.89 19.78 -15.88
N LYS A 272 -9.59 20.49 -15.00
CA LYS A 272 -8.97 21.49 -14.12
C LYS A 272 -7.97 20.79 -13.19
N ALA A 273 -6.74 21.30 -13.15
CA ALA A 273 -5.70 20.72 -12.29
C ALA A 273 -6.16 20.66 -10.82
N HIS A 274 -5.98 19.50 -10.20
CA HIS A 274 -6.33 19.24 -8.80
C HIS A 274 -7.82 19.40 -8.45
N SER A 275 -8.75 19.32 -9.41
CA SER A 275 -10.20 19.32 -9.11
C SER A 275 -10.76 17.94 -8.76
N LEU A 276 -10.24 16.88 -9.40
CA LEU A 276 -10.78 15.52 -9.28
C LEU A 276 -9.78 14.56 -8.65
N SER A 277 -10.28 13.55 -7.94
CA SER A 277 -9.43 12.43 -7.51
C SER A 277 -9.12 11.49 -8.68
N VAL A 278 -8.01 10.76 -8.57
CA VAL A 278 -7.63 9.71 -9.53
C VAL A 278 -8.75 8.67 -9.69
N ALA A 279 -9.40 8.29 -8.59
CA ALA A 279 -10.53 7.36 -8.62
C ALA A 279 -11.76 7.92 -9.35
N ALA A 280 -12.04 9.21 -9.22
CA ALA A 280 -13.15 9.85 -9.93
C ALA A 280 -12.95 9.82 -11.45
N ILE A 281 -11.74 10.18 -11.92
CA ILE A 281 -11.36 10.10 -13.34
C ILE A 281 -11.46 8.64 -13.82
N GLN A 282 -10.96 7.68 -13.04
CA GLN A 282 -11.05 6.27 -13.39
C GLN A 282 -12.50 5.78 -13.49
N GLY A 283 -13.38 6.25 -12.60
CA GLY A 283 -14.81 5.95 -12.62
C GLY A 283 -15.51 6.50 -13.87
N PHE A 284 -15.15 7.71 -14.29
CA PHE A 284 -15.61 8.29 -15.56
C PHE A 284 -15.14 7.46 -16.77
N LEU A 285 -13.85 7.13 -16.86
CA LEU A 285 -13.33 6.32 -17.97
C LEU A 285 -13.98 4.94 -18.05
N LEU A 286 -14.32 4.34 -16.90
CA LEU A 286 -15.09 3.10 -16.82
C LEU A 286 -16.49 3.23 -17.44
N SER A 287 -17.19 4.35 -17.24
CA SER A 287 -18.52 4.59 -17.80
C SER A 287 -18.50 4.84 -19.32
N CYS A 288 -17.37 5.32 -19.85
CA CYS A 288 -17.11 5.45 -21.28
C CYS A 288 -16.71 4.12 -21.95
N GLY A 289 -16.32 3.11 -21.18
CA GLY A 289 -15.95 1.79 -21.70
C GLY A 289 -14.68 1.83 -22.55
N LYS A 290 -14.74 1.29 -23.77
CA LYS A 290 -13.62 1.27 -24.74
C LYS A 290 -13.62 2.46 -25.71
N ASP A 291 -14.62 3.32 -25.64
CA ASP A 291 -14.77 4.45 -26.57
C ASP A 291 -14.02 5.68 -26.05
N TYR A 292 -12.82 5.88 -26.60
CA TYR A 292 -11.96 7.01 -26.24
C TYR A 292 -12.48 8.36 -26.77
N GLN A 293 -13.26 8.35 -27.86
CA GLN A 293 -13.84 9.57 -28.42
C GLN A 293 -14.98 10.07 -27.52
N LYS A 294 -15.81 9.14 -27.04
CA LYS A 294 -16.85 9.41 -26.05
C LYS A 294 -16.27 10.05 -24.78
N ALA A 295 -15.16 9.53 -24.26
CA ALA A 295 -14.52 10.09 -23.07
C ALA A 295 -14.13 11.57 -23.24
N VAL A 296 -13.61 11.97 -24.41
CA VAL A 296 -13.27 13.38 -24.68
C VAL A 296 -14.50 14.25 -24.90
N LYS A 297 -15.57 13.69 -25.46
CA LYS A 297 -16.82 14.41 -25.73
C LYS A 297 -17.60 14.68 -24.44
N ASP A 298 -17.71 13.68 -23.57
CA ASP A 298 -18.64 13.70 -22.44
C ASP A 298 -18.02 14.30 -21.17
N ILE A 299 -16.70 14.49 -21.10
CA ILE A 299 -16.00 14.97 -19.90
C ILE A 299 -16.45 16.37 -19.45
N ASP A 300 -16.75 17.28 -20.39
CA ASP A 300 -17.16 18.64 -20.05
C ASP A 300 -18.52 18.63 -19.34
N GLY A 301 -19.48 17.85 -19.84
CA GLY A 301 -20.79 17.71 -19.21
C GLY A 301 -20.72 16.99 -17.86
N TRP A 302 -19.87 15.97 -17.74
CA TRP A 302 -19.67 15.25 -16.49
C TRP A 302 -19.00 16.10 -15.40
N MET A 303 -18.18 17.09 -15.78
CA MET A 303 -17.55 18.03 -14.85
C MET A 303 -18.52 19.08 -14.28
N GLU A 304 -19.67 19.30 -14.93
CA GLU A 304 -20.71 20.23 -14.51
C GLU A 304 -21.76 19.60 -13.58
N GLU A 305 -21.82 18.26 -13.54
CA GLU A 305 -22.68 17.44 -12.65
C GLU A 305 -22.06 17.25 -11.25
#